data_AF-A0A8S9IY94-F1
#
_entry.id   AF-A0A8S9IY94-F1
#
_cell.length_a   1.000
_cell.length_b   1.000
_cell.length_c   1.000
_cell.angle_alpha   90.00
_cell.angle_beta   90.00
_cell.angle_gamma   90.00
#
_symmetry.space_group_name_H-M   'P 1'
#
loop_
_entity.id
_entity.type
_entity.pdbx_description
1 polymer ?
#
loop_
_entity_poly.entity_id
_entity_poly.type
_entity_poly.pdbx_seq_one_letter_code
_entity_poly.pdbx_strand_id
1 'polypeptide(L)'
;MVASLRLPSLTSLLFPATTRYPAALRRTVCLRNRPASGFASGTAASTDAHRLRSKQAVTPRSQDFNAWYLDVIASAELADHGPVRGTMVIRPYGYAISEAIQEYLNVKFKETGHSNMYFPQGVPIRIEIGPRDVSSNCVVVSRRDIPGKAGKVFGISMEPSTLVAYVKEKLDEIQSSLLEKAVSFRDSNIVDVNSYEELKVAISSGKWARGPWSASDSDEQRVKEETGATIRCFPFEQTQGIKTCLMTGNRAEEIAIFAKSY
;
A
#
# COMPACT_ATOMS: atom_id res chain seq x y z
N MET A 1 -12.55 -11.96 59.42
CA MET A 1 -13.29 -10.68 59.27
C MET A 1 -13.52 -10.45 57.79
N VAL A 2 -14.78 -10.46 57.37
CA VAL A 2 -15.22 -10.36 55.97
C VAL A 2 -15.31 -8.88 55.60
N ALA A 3 -14.54 -8.42 54.62
CA ALA A 3 -14.63 -7.06 54.10
C ALA A 3 -15.50 -7.04 52.84
N SER A 4 -16.77 -6.66 53.02
CA SER A 4 -17.72 -6.41 51.93
C SER A 4 -17.35 -5.18 51.12
N LEU A 5 -17.21 -5.37 49.81
CA LEU A 5 -17.17 -4.32 48.79
C LEU A 5 -18.52 -3.58 48.75
N ARG A 6 -18.52 -2.24 48.86
CA ARG A 6 -19.66 -1.37 48.56
C ARG A 6 -19.36 -0.56 47.30
N LEU A 7 -20.11 -0.84 46.23
CA LEU A 7 -20.17 -0.01 45.02
C LEU A 7 -21.09 1.21 45.27
N PRO A 8 -20.72 2.42 44.84
CA PRO A 8 -21.62 3.57 44.87
C PRO A 8 -22.63 3.55 43.70
N SER A 9 -23.85 3.97 44.05
CA SER A 9 -25.09 4.03 43.26
C SER A 9 -24.99 4.85 41.96
N LEU A 10 -25.46 4.26 40.86
CA LEU A 10 -25.72 4.91 39.58
C LEU A 10 -27.01 5.74 39.67
N THR A 11 -26.92 7.01 40.01
CA THR A 11 -28.08 7.92 39.95
C THR A 11 -27.68 9.38 39.70
N SER A 12 -27.01 9.66 38.57
CA SER A 12 -26.89 11.05 38.08
C SER A 12 -26.44 11.11 36.61
N LEU A 13 -27.23 10.59 35.67
CA LEU A 13 -27.00 10.83 34.23
C LEU A 13 -28.34 10.99 33.49
N LEU A 14 -29.14 11.98 33.90
CA LEU A 14 -30.28 12.46 33.11
C LEU A 14 -30.46 13.96 33.33
N PHE A 15 -29.64 14.78 32.66
CA PHE A 15 -30.04 16.14 32.25
C PHE A 15 -29.25 16.55 30.99
N PRO A 16 -29.92 16.97 29.90
CA PRO A 16 -29.25 17.49 28.72
C PRO A 16 -28.84 18.95 28.96
N ALA A 17 -27.54 19.23 28.89
CA ALA A 17 -27.01 20.59 28.87
C ALA A 17 -27.25 21.20 27.48
N THR A 18 -28.21 22.12 27.40
CA THR A 18 -28.44 23.01 26.26
C THR A 18 -27.39 24.13 26.28
N THR A 19 -26.27 23.93 25.60
CA THR A 19 -25.28 25.02 25.41
C THR A 19 -25.57 25.74 24.10
N ARG A 20 -26.11 26.96 24.24
CA ARG A 20 -26.26 27.95 23.15
C ARG A 20 -24.87 28.40 22.69
N TYR A 21 -24.54 28.19 21.42
CA TYR A 21 -23.40 28.85 20.78
C TYR A 21 -23.76 30.31 20.44
N PRO A 22 -22.93 31.31 20.77
CA PRO A 22 -23.12 32.66 20.25
C PRO A 22 -22.56 32.74 18.82
N ALA A 23 -23.40 33.26 17.92
CA ALA A 23 -23.00 33.70 16.60
C ALA A 23 -22.29 35.05 16.70
N ALA A 24 -20.99 35.11 16.37
CA ALA A 24 -20.30 36.28 15.79
C ALA A 24 -18.77 36.08 15.82
N LEU A 25 -18.16 35.84 14.66
CA LEU A 25 -17.09 36.69 14.12
C LEU A 25 -16.77 36.21 12.70
N ARG A 26 -17.43 36.81 11.70
CA ARG A 26 -16.96 36.79 10.32
C ARG A 26 -15.69 37.65 10.26
N ARG A 27 -14.51 37.04 10.13
CA ARG A 27 -13.31 37.73 9.67
C ARG A 27 -13.13 37.45 8.18
N THR A 28 -13.43 38.49 7.40
CA THR A 28 -13.12 38.62 5.98
C THR A 28 -11.59 38.63 5.84
N VAL A 29 -10.99 37.53 5.37
CA VAL A 29 -9.60 37.53 4.95
C VAL A 29 -9.56 37.97 3.49
N CYS A 30 -9.30 39.26 3.28
CA CYS A 30 -8.93 39.80 1.97
C CYS A 30 -7.56 39.24 1.58
N LEU A 31 -7.54 38.26 0.68
CA LEU A 31 -6.32 37.83 -0.01
C LEU A 31 -5.88 38.95 -0.97
N ARG A 32 -4.88 39.74 -0.55
CA ARG A 32 -4.13 40.61 -1.48
C ARG A 32 -3.09 39.75 -2.21
N ASN A 33 -3.25 39.64 -3.52
CA ASN A 33 -2.23 39.12 -4.43
C ASN A 33 -0.93 39.93 -4.32
N ARG A 34 0.20 39.25 -4.09
CA ARG A 34 1.55 39.73 -4.44
C ARG A 34 2.09 38.86 -5.58
N PRO A 35 2.71 39.42 -6.62
CA PRO A 35 3.34 38.62 -7.67
C PRO A 35 4.63 38.01 -7.13
N ALA A 36 4.82 36.72 -7.38
CA ALA A 36 6.07 36.02 -7.13
C ALA A 36 7.08 36.36 -8.24
N SER A 37 8.22 36.93 -7.87
CA SER A 37 9.40 37.07 -8.72
C SER A 37 10.10 35.72 -8.89
N GLY A 38 10.56 35.45 -10.11
CA GLY A 38 10.89 34.12 -10.63
C GLY A 38 12.01 33.34 -9.93
N PHE A 39 11.87 32.02 -10.04
CA PHE A 39 12.98 31.09 -10.19
C PHE A 39 12.64 30.16 -11.36
N ALA A 40 13.46 30.22 -12.40
CA ALA A 40 13.35 29.37 -13.58
C ALA A 40 14.35 28.22 -13.46
N SER A 41 13.87 26.98 -13.57
CA SER A 41 14.69 25.85 -14.02
C SER A 41 13.79 24.79 -14.63
N GLY A 42 14.15 24.36 -15.84
CA GLY A 42 13.26 23.74 -16.81
C GLY A 42 12.77 22.32 -16.51
N THR A 43 11.52 22.10 -16.91
CA THR A 43 10.95 20.89 -17.54
C THR A 43 9.53 21.29 -17.98
N ALA A 44 9.43 22.15 -19.00
CA ALA A 44 8.18 22.85 -19.37
C ALA A 44 7.40 22.18 -20.53
N ALA A 45 7.61 20.89 -20.80
CA ALA A 45 7.06 20.26 -22.00
C ALA A 45 5.79 19.41 -21.78
N SER A 46 5.50 18.88 -20.57
CA SER A 46 4.32 18.04 -20.35
C SER A 46 3.18 18.69 -19.57
N THR A 47 3.45 19.70 -18.76
CA THR A 47 2.44 20.37 -17.92
C THR A 47 1.58 21.39 -18.69
N ASP A 48 2.09 21.95 -19.78
CA ASP A 48 1.38 22.98 -20.55
C ASP A 48 0.28 22.40 -21.47
N ALA A 49 0.45 21.18 -21.97
CA ALA A 49 -0.52 20.55 -22.87
C ALA A 49 -1.89 20.32 -22.19
N HIS A 50 -1.91 20.07 -20.88
CA HIS A 50 -3.15 19.84 -20.14
C HIS A 50 -3.84 21.14 -19.68
N ARG A 51 -3.06 22.20 -19.40
CA ARG A 51 -3.60 23.52 -19.01
C ARG A 51 -4.39 24.17 -20.15
N LEU A 52 -3.97 23.92 -21.39
CA LEU A 52 -4.66 24.34 -22.62
C LEU A 52 -5.99 23.61 -22.88
N ARG A 53 -6.25 22.48 -22.23
CA ARG A 53 -7.48 21.69 -22.44
C ARG A 53 -8.70 22.23 -21.69
N SER A 54 -8.51 23.13 -20.73
CA SER A 54 -9.57 23.77 -19.93
C SER A 54 -10.59 24.60 -20.75
N LYS A 55 -10.31 24.87 -22.04
CA LYS A 55 -11.21 25.58 -22.97
C LYS A 55 -11.83 24.69 -24.05
N GLN A 56 -11.67 23.37 -24.01
CA GLN A 56 -12.30 22.48 -25.00
C GLN A 56 -13.74 22.13 -24.59
N ALA A 57 -14.62 22.03 -25.59
CA ALA A 57 -16.01 21.62 -25.40
C ALA A 57 -16.05 20.18 -24.85
N VAL A 58 -16.85 19.95 -23.81
CA VAL A 58 -17.04 18.63 -23.19
C VAL A 58 -17.69 17.69 -24.21
N THR A 59 -17.09 16.52 -24.44
CA THR A 59 -17.63 15.49 -25.34
C THR A 59 -19.04 15.07 -24.90
N PRO A 60 -20.05 14.95 -25.79
CA PRO A 60 -21.37 14.48 -25.39
C PRO A 60 -21.32 13.06 -24.79
N ARG A 61 -21.97 12.87 -23.64
CA ARG A 61 -22.00 11.58 -22.92
C ARG A 61 -22.49 10.40 -23.77
N SER A 62 -23.41 10.65 -24.70
CA SER A 62 -23.97 9.62 -25.59
C SER A 62 -22.99 9.12 -26.66
N GLN A 63 -21.93 9.88 -26.94
CA GLN A 63 -20.95 9.53 -27.96
C GLN A 63 -19.79 8.73 -27.37
N ASP A 64 -19.19 9.24 -26.29
CA ASP A 64 -18.11 8.57 -25.58
C ASP A 64 -18.20 8.90 -24.09
N PHE A 65 -18.55 7.90 -23.29
CA PHE A 65 -18.70 8.06 -21.86
C PHE A 65 -17.36 8.32 -21.15
N ASN A 66 -16.27 7.70 -21.59
CA ASN A 66 -14.97 7.84 -20.95
C ASN A 66 -14.39 9.23 -21.23
N ALA A 67 -14.40 9.64 -22.50
CA ALA A 67 -13.97 10.98 -22.89
C ALA A 67 -14.82 12.06 -22.19
N TRP A 68 -16.15 11.91 -22.18
CA TRP A 68 -17.04 12.81 -21.44
C TRP A 68 -16.68 12.89 -19.95
N TYR A 69 -16.46 11.75 -19.29
CA TYR A 69 -16.14 11.69 -17.86
C TYR A 69 -14.83 12.42 -17.54
N LEU A 70 -13.78 12.17 -18.32
CA LEU A 70 -12.49 12.84 -18.16
C LEU A 70 -12.57 14.34 -18.48
N ASP A 71 -13.32 14.70 -19.53
CA ASP A 71 -13.55 16.10 -19.89
C ASP A 71 -14.30 16.83 -18.78
N VAL A 72 -15.31 16.23 -18.15
CA VAL A 72 -16.03 16.81 -17.01
C VAL A 72 -15.10 17.01 -15.81
N ILE A 73 -14.27 16.03 -15.46
CA ILE A 73 -13.30 16.16 -14.34
C ILE A 73 -12.33 17.32 -14.60
N ALA A 74 -11.83 17.43 -15.82
CA ALA A 74 -10.90 18.48 -16.21
C ALA A 74 -11.57 19.86 -16.24
N SER A 75 -12.75 19.97 -16.88
CA SER A 75 -13.49 21.23 -17.00
C SER A 75 -14.02 21.74 -15.66
N ALA A 76 -14.41 20.84 -14.75
CA ALA A 76 -14.87 21.20 -13.41
C ALA A 76 -13.72 21.31 -12.38
N GLU A 77 -12.46 21.17 -12.82
CA GLU A 77 -11.28 21.31 -11.97
C GLU A 77 -11.34 20.42 -10.72
N LEU A 78 -11.71 19.16 -10.87
CA LEU A 78 -11.86 18.23 -9.74
C LEU A 78 -10.57 17.50 -9.36
N ALA A 79 -9.71 17.20 -10.34
CA ALA A 79 -8.44 16.52 -10.13
C ALA A 79 -7.41 16.84 -11.22
N ASP A 80 -6.13 16.82 -10.85
CA ASP A 80 -4.99 16.92 -11.75
C ASP A 80 -4.24 15.59 -11.83
N HIS A 81 -3.41 15.42 -12.86
CA HIS A 81 -2.49 14.28 -12.95
C HIS A 81 -1.16 14.60 -12.26
N GLY A 82 -0.66 13.63 -11.48
CA GLY A 82 0.66 13.70 -10.87
C GLY A 82 1.78 13.43 -11.87
N PRO A 83 3.06 13.64 -11.47
CA PRO A 83 4.21 13.45 -12.36
C PRO A 83 4.47 11.99 -12.74
N VAL A 84 3.90 11.03 -11.99
CA VAL A 84 4.01 9.59 -12.24
C VAL A 84 2.73 9.10 -12.91
N ARG A 85 2.86 8.31 -13.99
CA ARG A 85 1.73 7.74 -14.72
C ARG A 85 0.78 6.99 -13.77
N GLY A 86 -0.50 7.33 -13.84
CA GLY A 86 -1.54 6.73 -13.00
C GLY A 86 -1.76 7.44 -11.64
N THR A 87 -0.94 8.44 -11.30
CA THR A 87 -1.16 9.24 -10.09
C THR A 87 -2.10 10.40 -10.39
N MET A 88 -3.09 10.63 -9.51
CA MET A 88 -3.99 11.78 -9.57
C MET A 88 -3.92 12.58 -8.27
N VAL A 89 -3.94 13.90 -8.38
CA VAL A 89 -4.05 14.84 -7.26
C VAL A 89 -5.48 15.39 -7.26
N ILE A 90 -6.29 14.97 -6.29
CA ILE A 90 -7.67 15.45 -6.17
C ILE A 90 -7.64 16.87 -5.59
N ARG A 91 -8.27 17.82 -6.27
CA ARG A 91 -8.35 19.23 -5.82
C ARG A 91 -9.32 19.36 -4.63
N PRO A 92 -9.20 20.41 -3.80
CA PRO A 92 -10.06 20.58 -2.63
C PRO A 92 -11.56 20.51 -2.93
N TYR A 93 -12.01 21.05 -4.07
CA TYR A 93 -13.42 20.98 -4.48
C TYR A 93 -13.85 19.56 -4.84
N GLY A 94 -13.05 18.81 -5.59
CA GLY A 94 -13.31 17.39 -5.88
C GLY A 94 -13.31 16.53 -4.62
N TYR A 95 -12.43 16.83 -3.68
CA TYR A 95 -12.39 16.12 -2.39
C TYR A 95 -13.63 16.42 -1.54
N ALA A 96 -14.09 17.68 -1.49
CA ALA A 96 -15.31 18.05 -0.78
C ALA A 96 -16.57 17.34 -1.31
N ILE A 97 -16.67 17.14 -2.63
CA ILE A 97 -17.74 16.32 -3.23
C ILE A 97 -17.64 14.88 -2.74
N SER A 98 -16.44 14.30 -2.71
CA SER A 98 -16.22 12.96 -2.17
C SER A 98 -16.61 12.84 -0.71
N GLU A 99 -16.27 13.83 0.13
CA GLU A 99 -16.67 13.87 1.54
C GLU A 99 -18.19 13.91 1.69
N ALA A 100 -18.88 14.73 0.90
CA ALA A 100 -20.34 14.83 0.93
C ALA A 100 -21.03 13.50 0.52
N ILE A 101 -20.50 12.83 -0.52
CA ILE A 101 -20.99 11.51 -0.94
C ILE A 101 -20.75 10.49 0.17
N GLN A 102 -19.56 10.48 0.76
CA GLN A 102 -19.20 9.56 1.83
C GLN A 102 -20.07 9.78 3.07
N GLU A 103 -20.32 11.04 3.46
CA GLU A 103 -21.19 11.38 4.57
C GLU A 103 -22.61 10.86 4.36
N TYR A 104 -23.19 11.12 3.17
CA TYR A 104 -24.51 10.62 2.81
C TYR A 104 -24.58 9.09 2.87
N LEU A 105 -23.62 8.40 2.24
CA LEU A 105 -23.58 6.94 2.21
C LEU A 105 -23.36 6.34 3.61
N ASN A 106 -22.52 6.95 4.45
CA ASN A 106 -22.31 6.51 5.82
C ASN A 106 -23.62 6.53 6.63
N VAL A 107 -24.47 7.54 6.44
CA VAL A 107 -25.80 7.57 7.06
C VAL A 107 -26.64 6.39 6.56
N LYS A 108 -26.68 6.15 5.24
CA LYS A 108 -27.46 5.03 4.65
C LYS A 108 -26.96 3.65 5.04
N PHE A 109 -25.67 3.45 5.18
CA PHE A 109 -25.11 2.19 5.66
C PHE A 109 -25.42 1.93 7.14
N LYS A 110 -25.40 2.98 7.97
CA LYS A 110 -25.80 2.86 9.37
C LYS A 110 -27.29 2.53 9.52
N GLU A 111 -28.17 3.13 8.70
CA GLU A 111 -29.60 2.81 8.67
C GLU A 111 -29.87 1.32 8.37
N THR A 112 -28.99 0.66 7.62
CA THR A 112 -29.09 -0.78 7.27
C THR A 112 -28.40 -1.70 8.27
N GLY A 113 -27.91 -1.16 9.41
CA GLY A 113 -27.25 -1.94 10.46
C GLY A 113 -25.76 -2.23 10.22
N HIS A 114 -25.14 -1.61 9.20
CA HIS A 114 -23.71 -1.79 8.94
C HIS A 114 -22.86 -0.91 9.86
N SER A 115 -21.69 -1.43 10.24
CA SER A 115 -20.68 -0.73 11.04
C SER A 115 -19.36 -0.65 10.29
N ASN A 116 -18.68 0.49 10.37
CA ASN A 116 -17.35 0.64 9.81
C ASN A 116 -16.36 -0.26 10.57
N MET A 117 -15.56 -1.01 9.81
CA MET A 117 -14.41 -1.74 10.32
C MET A 117 -13.13 -1.10 9.82
N TYR A 118 -12.13 -0.99 10.71
CA TYR A 118 -10.79 -0.58 10.33
C TYR A 118 -9.93 -1.83 10.17
N PHE A 119 -9.48 -2.09 8.94
CA PHE A 119 -8.52 -3.15 8.66
C PHE A 119 -7.09 -2.62 8.86
N PRO A 120 -6.16 -3.41 9.40
CA PRO A 120 -4.78 -2.97 9.56
C PRO A 120 -4.15 -2.60 8.22
N GLN A 121 -3.80 -1.33 8.02
CA GLN A 121 -3.20 -0.82 6.77
C GLN A 121 -1.70 -1.11 6.61
N GLY A 122 -1.13 -2.00 7.44
CA GLY A 122 0.28 -2.40 7.33
C GLY A 122 1.31 -1.28 7.52
N VAL A 123 0.93 -0.17 8.16
CA VAL A 123 1.82 1.00 8.34
C VAL A 123 3.13 0.58 9.03
N PRO A 124 4.31 0.85 8.45
CA PRO A 124 5.59 0.31 8.92
C PRO A 124 6.04 0.90 10.26
N ILE A 125 5.75 2.18 10.49
CA ILE A 125 6.12 2.93 11.68
C ILE A 125 4.89 3.63 12.27
N ARG A 126 4.73 3.53 13.59
CA ARG A 126 3.72 4.27 14.35
C ARG A 126 4.40 5.11 15.42
N ILE A 127 4.14 6.42 15.39
CA ILE A 127 4.61 7.40 16.37
C ILE A 127 3.49 7.59 17.40
N GLU A 128 3.81 7.38 18.67
CA GLU A 128 2.92 7.58 19.80
C GLU A 128 3.33 8.85 20.55
N ILE A 129 2.35 9.69 20.88
CA ILE A 129 2.57 10.94 21.60
C ILE A 129 1.60 10.98 22.78
N GLY A 130 2.10 10.72 23.99
CA GLY A 130 1.35 10.85 25.23
C GLY A 130 1.59 12.18 25.96
N PRO A 131 0.85 12.48 27.02
CA PRO A 131 1.04 13.70 27.81
C PRO A 131 2.47 13.85 28.39
N ARG A 132 3.10 12.74 28.80
CA ARG A 132 4.48 12.74 29.32
C ARG A 132 5.52 13.01 28.22
N ASP A 133 5.27 12.46 27.04
CA ASP A 133 6.13 12.58 25.86
C ASP A 133 6.20 14.06 25.41
N VAL A 134 5.06 14.75 25.38
CA VAL A 134 4.97 16.19 25.12
C VAL A 134 5.75 17.01 26.16
N SER A 135 5.61 16.71 27.45
CA SER A 135 6.38 17.43 28.48
C SER A 135 7.90 17.22 28.39
N SER A 136 8.31 16.10 27.79
CA SER A 136 9.73 15.73 27.59
C SER A 136 10.27 16.17 26.23
N ASN A 137 9.43 16.72 25.36
CA ASN A 137 9.71 16.97 23.95
C ASN A 137 10.28 15.75 23.20
N CYS A 138 9.77 14.56 23.52
CA CYS A 138 10.21 13.29 22.93
C CYS A 138 9.00 12.47 22.46
N VAL A 139 9.16 11.59 21.49
CA VAL A 139 8.15 10.64 21.01
C VAL A 139 8.55 9.20 21.26
N VAL A 140 7.57 8.31 21.22
CA VAL A 140 7.79 6.87 21.18
C VAL A 140 7.52 6.38 19.77
N VAL A 141 8.47 5.64 19.20
CA VAL A 141 8.35 5.08 17.86
C VAL A 141 8.24 3.56 17.96
N SER A 142 7.27 2.99 17.27
CA SER A 142 7.02 1.55 17.22
C SER A 142 7.07 1.03 15.78
N ARG A 143 7.75 -0.09 15.60
CA ARG A 143 7.86 -0.80 14.31
C ARG A 143 6.79 -1.87 14.17
N ARG A 144 6.33 -2.09 12.93
CA ARG A 144 5.33 -3.12 12.62
C ARG A 144 5.94 -4.51 12.45
N ASP A 145 7.12 -4.59 11.86
CA ASP A 145 7.83 -5.83 11.52
C ASP A 145 8.44 -6.51 12.75
N ILE A 146 8.64 -5.77 13.85
CA ILE A 146 9.14 -6.27 15.12
C ILE A 146 8.11 -5.93 16.22
N PRO A 147 7.18 -6.84 16.54
CA PRO A 147 6.15 -6.57 17.54
C PRO A 147 6.73 -6.54 18.97
N GLY A 148 6.01 -5.86 19.86
CA GLY A 148 6.34 -5.82 21.29
C GLY A 148 7.41 -4.79 21.65
N LYS A 149 8.07 -5.00 22.79
CA LYS A 149 9.03 -4.03 23.36
C LYS A 149 10.30 -3.87 22.49
N ALA A 150 10.69 -4.92 21.77
CA ALA A 150 11.91 -4.92 20.96
C ALA A 150 11.86 -3.95 19.77
N GLY A 151 10.68 -3.77 19.14
CA GLY A 151 10.49 -2.82 18.05
C GLY A 151 10.08 -1.42 18.51
N LYS A 152 10.09 -1.15 19.82
CA LYS A 152 9.66 0.12 20.41
C LYS A 152 10.86 0.89 20.96
N VAL A 153 11.04 2.10 20.47
CA VAL A 153 12.11 3.01 20.92
C VAL A 153 11.48 4.22 21.59
N PHE A 154 11.96 4.56 22.77
CA PHE A 154 11.46 5.66 23.60
C PHE A 154 12.46 6.82 23.58
N GLY A 155 11.97 8.04 23.76
CA GLY A 155 12.84 9.19 23.96
C GLY A 155 13.43 9.79 22.68
N ILE A 156 12.80 9.56 21.52
CA ILE A 156 13.24 10.20 20.27
C ILE A 156 12.84 11.67 20.29
N SER A 157 13.77 12.59 20.09
CA SER A 157 13.48 14.03 20.09
C SER A 157 12.36 14.40 19.10
N MET A 158 11.45 15.28 19.50
CA MET A 158 10.42 15.87 18.63
C MET A 158 10.98 16.94 17.68
N GLU A 159 12.27 17.29 17.80
CA GLU A 159 12.90 18.26 16.90
C GLU A 159 12.81 17.76 15.44
N PRO A 160 12.29 18.58 14.50
CA PRO A 160 11.94 18.11 13.16
C PRO A 160 13.08 17.47 12.38
N SER A 161 14.29 18.03 12.44
CA SER A 161 15.41 17.48 11.66
C SER A 161 15.84 16.10 12.17
N THR A 162 15.89 15.93 13.49
CA THR A 162 16.19 14.67 14.18
C THR A 162 15.12 13.62 13.92
N LEU A 163 13.85 13.99 14.10
CA LEU A 163 12.74 13.04 13.92
C LEU A 163 12.62 12.58 12.46
N VAL A 164 12.74 13.50 11.50
CA VAL A 164 12.69 13.15 10.07
C VAL A 164 13.86 12.27 9.66
N ALA A 165 15.08 12.57 10.13
CA ALA A 165 16.26 11.75 9.87
C ALA A 165 16.08 10.34 10.44
N TYR A 166 15.64 10.23 11.70
CA TYR A 166 15.35 8.97 12.36
C TYR A 166 14.29 8.15 11.61
N VAL A 167 13.18 8.77 11.22
CA VAL A 167 12.10 8.07 10.49
C VAL A 167 12.60 7.56 9.14
N LYS A 168 13.36 8.36 8.38
CA LYS A 168 13.95 7.93 7.10
C LYS A 168 14.87 6.73 7.27
N GLU A 169 15.82 6.81 8.20
CA GLU A 169 16.74 5.72 8.52
C GLU A 169 15.97 4.43 8.86
N LYS A 170 14.94 4.54 9.71
CA LYS A 170 14.15 3.36 10.10
C LYS A 170 13.32 2.78 8.96
N LEU A 171 12.83 3.61 8.04
CA LEU A 171 12.14 3.11 6.84
C LEU A 171 13.10 2.33 5.92
N ASP A 172 14.31 2.83 5.72
CA ASP A 172 15.34 2.14 4.92
C ASP A 172 15.76 0.81 5.57
N GLU A 173 15.89 0.80 6.90
CA GLU A 173 16.19 -0.41 7.67
C GLU A 173 15.07 -1.45 7.56
N ILE A 174 13.80 -1.02 7.72
CA ILE A 174 12.63 -1.90 7.57
C ILE A 174 12.59 -2.49 6.16
N GLN A 175 12.81 -1.67 5.13
CA GLN A 175 12.83 -2.13 3.74
C GLN A 175 13.90 -3.19 3.51
N SER A 176 15.11 -2.94 4.01
CA SER A 176 16.24 -3.86 3.88
C SER A 176 15.99 -5.18 4.60
N SER A 177 15.48 -5.12 5.84
CA SER A 177 15.17 -6.31 6.64
C SER A 177 14.04 -7.15 6.03
N LEU A 178 12.98 -6.52 5.51
CA LEU A 178 11.89 -7.24 4.87
C LEU A 178 12.34 -7.90 3.56
N LEU A 179 13.18 -7.21 2.78
CA LEU A 179 13.76 -7.77 1.56
C LEU A 179 14.63 -9.00 1.87
N GLU A 180 15.51 -8.90 2.86
CA GLU A 180 16.37 -10.01 3.28
C GLU A 180 15.56 -11.23 3.75
N LYS A 181 14.52 -11.00 4.57
CA LYS A 181 13.59 -12.06 5.00
C LYS A 181 12.88 -12.70 3.83
N ALA A 182 12.39 -11.91 2.87
CA ALA A 182 11.70 -12.42 1.69
C ALA A 182 12.64 -13.21 0.77
N VAL A 183 13.87 -12.73 0.57
CA VAL A 183 14.91 -13.43 -0.20
C VAL A 183 15.28 -14.75 0.48
N SER A 184 15.54 -14.75 1.78
CA SER A 184 15.84 -15.97 2.54
C SER A 184 14.68 -16.98 2.52
N PHE A 185 13.45 -16.51 2.64
CA PHE A 185 12.27 -17.35 2.53
C PHE A 185 12.14 -17.94 1.12
N ARG A 186 12.33 -17.14 0.07
CA ARG A 186 12.32 -17.62 -1.32
C ARG A 186 13.40 -18.68 -1.52
N ASP A 187 14.64 -18.39 -1.15
CA ASP A 187 15.79 -19.25 -1.46
C ASP A 187 15.73 -20.58 -0.68
N SER A 188 15.26 -20.57 0.57
CA SER A 188 15.03 -21.80 1.36
C SER A 188 13.86 -22.67 0.87
N ASN A 189 12.97 -22.10 0.06
CA ASN A 189 11.83 -22.78 -0.54
C ASN A 189 12.06 -23.16 -2.01
N ILE A 190 13.20 -22.78 -2.61
CA ILE A 190 13.63 -23.30 -3.91
C ILE A 190 14.54 -24.50 -3.68
N VAL A 191 14.21 -25.63 -4.28
CA VAL A 191 14.97 -26.88 -4.18
C VAL A 191 15.47 -27.26 -5.55
N ASP A 192 16.77 -27.55 -5.65
CA ASP A 192 17.36 -28.11 -6.86
C ASP A 192 16.98 -29.59 -7.01
N VAL A 193 16.47 -29.95 -8.19
CA VAL A 193 16.01 -31.31 -8.51
C VAL A 193 16.67 -31.81 -9.80
N ASN A 194 17.02 -33.09 -9.83
CA ASN A 194 17.65 -33.74 -10.99
C ASN A 194 16.80 -34.89 -11.57
N SER A 195 15.67 -35.22 -10.94
CA SER A 195 14.76 -36.27 -11.40
C SER A 195 13.30 -35.85 -11.26
N TYR A 196 12.43 -36.48 -12.05
CA TYR A 196 10.99 -36.21 -12.01
C TYR A 196 10.36 -36.59 -10.67
N GLU A 197 10.89 -37.63 -10.00
CA GLU A 197 10.43 -38.01 -8.66
C GLU A 197 10.80 -36.97 -7.60
N GLU A 198 12.01 -36.40 -7.67
CA GLU A 198 12.40 -35.27 -6.80
C GLU A 198 11.51 -34.04 -7.03
N LEU A 199 11.13 -33.76 -8.28
CA LEU A 199 10.19 -32.71 -8.61
C LEU A 199 8.84 -32.95 -7.93
N LYS A 200 8.28 -34.16 -8.02
CA LYS A 200 7.01 -34.51 -7.34
C LYS A 200 7.09 -34.33 -5.83
N VAL A 201 8.20 -34.74 -5.21
CA VAL A 201 8.42 -34.59 -3.77
C VAL A 201 8.52 -33.11 -3.37
N ALA A 202 9.24 -32.29 -4.14
CA ALA A 202 9.36 -30.86 -3.86
C ALA A 202 8.00 -30.14 -3.96
N ILE A 203 7.23 -30.41 -5.03
CA ILE A 203 5.91 -29.79 -5.25
C ILE A 203 4.88 -30.23 -4.21
N SER A 204 4.87 -31.52 -3.83
CA SER A 204 3.97 -32.02 -2.76
C SER A 204 4.33 -31.44 -1.39
N SER A 205 5.60 -31.11 -1.16
CA SER A 205 6.07 -30.41 0.05
C SER A 205 5.80 -28.90 0.03
N GLY A 206 5.14 -28.37 -1.01
CA GLY A 206 4.82 -26.95 -1.16
C GLY A 206 6.01 -26.06 -1.55
N LYS A 207 7.12 -26.66 -1.99
CA LYS A 207 8.33 -25.95 -2.42
C LYS A 207 8.34 -25.71 -3.93
N TRP A 208 9.23 -24.83 -4.38
CA TRP A 208 9.53 -24.63 -5.79
C TRP A 208 10.65 -25.58 -6.19
N ALA A 209 10.50 -26.22 -7.34
CA ALA A 209 11.51 -27.13 -7.88
C ALA A 209 12.29 -26.42 -8.99
N ARG A 210 13.61 -26.39 -8.91
CA ARG A 210 14.51 -25.82 -9.92
C ARG A 210 15.33 -26.95 -10.52
N GLY A 211 15.25 -27.15 -11.84
CA GLY A 211 15.96 -28.27 -12.46
C GLY A 211 16.13 -28.10 -13.97
N PRO A 212 17.05 -28.86 -14.58
CA PRO A 212 17.28 -28.81 -16.01
C PRO A 212 16.06 -29.31 -16.77
N TRP A 213 15.65 -28.58 -17.80
CA TRP A 213 14.46 -28.89 -18.58
C TRP A 213 14.69 -28.67 -20.07
N SER A 214 14.27 -29.66 -20.87
CA SER A 214 14.23 -29.59 -22.33
C SER A 214 13.13 -30.48 -22.91
N ALA A 215 12.11 -30.77 -22.12
CA ALA A 215 11.01 -31.63 -22.52
C ALA A 215 9.96 -30.86 -23.34
N SER A 216 9.05 -31.59 -23.96
CA SER A 216 8.05 -31.04 -24.87
C SER A 216 6.85 -30.42 -24.15
N ASP A 217 6.00 -29.69 -24.88
CA ASP A 217 4.73 -29.16 -24.35
C ASP A 217 3.82 -30.27 -23.80
N SER A 218 3.85 -31.47 -24.40
CA SER A 218 3.10 -32.62 -23.89
C SER A 218 3.65 -33.11 -22.54
N ASP A 219 4.95 -33.02 -22.34
CA ASP A 219 5.59 -33.37 -21.08
C ASP A 219 5.25 -32.35 -19.99
N GLU A 220 5.27 -31.06 -20.31
CA GLU A 220 4.83 -30.01 -19.40
C GLU A 220 3.37 -30.20 -18.97
N GLN A 221 2.49 -30.51 -19.92
CA GLN A 221 1.08 -30.78 -19.63
C GLN A 221 0.93 -31.98 -18.68
N ARG A 222 1.74 -33.03 -18.85
CA ARG A 222 1.77 -34.18 -17.94
C ARG A 222 2.24 -33.79 -16.53
N VAL A 223 3.26 -32.93 -16.40
CA VAL A 223 3.67 -32.40 -15.08
C VAL A 223 2.52 -31.67 -14.40
N LYS A 224 1.77 -30.86 -15.15
CA LYS A 224 0.60 -30.12 -14.63
C LYS A 224 -0.50 -31.07 -14.17
N GLU A 225 -0.82 -32.09 -14.94
CA GLU A 225 -1.86 -33.07 -14.61
C GLU A 225 -1.48 -33.92 -13.39
N GLU A 226 -0.23 -34.36 -13.28
CA GLU A 226 0.22 -35.22 -12.19
C GLU A 226 0.53 -34.45 -10.89
N THR A 227 1.00 -33.20 -10.98
CA THR A 227 1.52 -32.46 -9.81
C THR A 227 0.78 -31.15 -9.51
N GLY A 228 0.03 -30.62 -10.47
CA GLY A 228 -0.56 -29.28 -10.41
C GLY A 228 0.43 -28.13 -10.58
N ALA A 229 1.73 -28.41 -10.77
CA ALA A 229 2.74 -27.40 -11.01
C ALA A 229 2.89 -27.08 -12.50
N THR A 230 3.27 -25.85 -12.81
CA THR A 230 3.62 -25.40 -14.16
C THR A 230 5.00 -24.76 -14.16
N ILE A 231 5.60 -24.62 -15.35
CA ILE A 231 6.82 -23.83 -15.50
C ILE A 231 6.47 -22.37 -15.20
N ARG A 232 7.23 -21.77 -14.29
CA ARG A 232 7.08 -20.36 -13.90
C ARG A 232 7.92 -19.46 -14.78
N CYS A 233 9.18 -19.85 -14.98
CA CYS A 233 10.12 -19.18 -15.84
C CYS A 233 11.37 -20.04 -16.05
N PHE A 234 12.12 -19.66 -17.09
CA PHE A 234 13.53 -19.97 -17.24
C PHE A 234 14.31 -18.74 -16.73
N PRO A 235 15.06 -18.82 -15.61
CA PRO A 235 15.80 -17.67 -15.09
C PRO A 235 16.78 -17.12 -16.13
N PHE A 236 16.99 -15.81 -16.20
CA PHE A 236 17.94 -15.27 -17.18
C PHE A 236 19.40 -15.56 -16.80
N GLU A 237 19.72 -15.51 -15.50
CA GLU A 237 21.04 -15.84 -14.98
C GLU A 237 21.08 -17.31 -14.60
N GLN A 238 21.71 -18.13 -15.45
CA GLN A 238 21.84 -19.58 -15.25
C GLN A 238 23.30 -20.01 -15.27
N THR A 239 23.61 -21.07 -14.53
CA THR A 239 24.92 -21.75 -14.66
C THR A 239 25.01 -22.37 -16.05
N GLN A 240 25.92 -21.87 -16.89
CA GLN A 240 26.15 -22.42 -18.21
C GLN A 240 26.66 -23.87 -18.11
N GLY A 241 26.14 -24.73 -18.97
CA GLY A 241 26.55 -26.13 -19.02
C GLY A 241 25.43 -27.02 -19.49
N ILE A 242 25.81 -28.09 -20.18
CA ILE A 242 24.88 -29.10 -20.66
C ILE A 242 24.53 -30.00 -19.49
N LYS A 243 23.24 -30.12 -19.19
CA LYS A 243 22.71 -30.95 -18.12
C LYS A 243 21.76 -32.00 -18.68
N THR A 244 21.30 -32.89 -17.82
CA THR A 244 20.31 -33.93 -18.15
C THR A 244 18.94 -33.45 -17.72
N CYS A 245 17.98 -33.44 -18.65
CA CYS A 245 16.59 -33.09 -18.39
C CYS A 245 16.01 -33.99 -17.30
N LEU A 246 15.42 -33.38 -16.27
CA LEU A 246 14.89 -34.07 -15.11
C LEU A 246 13.76 -35.08 -15.45
N MET A 247 13.08 -34.90 -16.58
CA MET A 247 11.94 -35.73 -16.99
C MET A 247 12.29 -36.75 -18.06
N THR A 248 12.96 -36.32 -19.13
CA THR A 248 13.20 -37.17 -20.32
C THR A 248 14.57 -37.82 -20.33
N GLY A 249 15.52 -37.37 -19.50
CA GLY A 249 16.92 -37.80 -19.57
C GLY A 249 17.69 -37.24 -20.78
N ASN A 250 17.04 -36.44 -21.63
CA ASN A 250 17.67 -35.81 -22.79
C ASN A 250 18.60 -34.68 -22.37
N ARG A 251 19.40 -34.20 -23.31
CA ARG A 251 20.22 -33.01 -23.16
C ARG A 251 19.36 -31.78 -22.86
N ALA A 252 19.68 -31.03 -21.81
CA ALA A 252 19.06 -29.77 -21.44
C ALA A 252 20.11 -28.66 -21.29
N GLU A 253 19.84 -27.50 -21.88
CA GLU A 253 20.71 -26.32 -21.84
C GLU A 253 20.21 -25.26 -20.87
N GLU A 254 18.93 -25.36 -20.49
CA GLU A 254 18.25 -24.39 -19.62
C GLU A 254 17.71 -25.06 -18.36
N ILE A 255 17.55 -24.23 -17.33
CA ILE A 255 16.98 -24.56 -16.03
C ILE A 255 15.61 -23.92 -15.95
N ALA A 256 14.61 -24.71 -15.61
CA ALA A 256 13.26 -24.23 -15.35
C ALA A 256 12.96 -24.21 -13.85
N ILE A 257 12.11 -23.28 -13.43
CA ILE A 257 11.49 -23.26 -12.10
C ILE A 257 10.04 -23.74 -12.22
N PHE A 258 9.69 -24.77 -11.48
CA PHE A 258 8.34 -25.31 -11.36
C PHE A 258 7.73 -24.94 -10.01
N ALA A 259 6.47 -24.53 -10.01
CA ALA A 259 5.69 -24.30 -8.81
C ALA A 259 4.20 -24.43 -9.09
N LYS A 260 3.41 -24.65 -8.03
CA LYS A 260 1.96 -24.43 -8.09
C LYS A 260 1.70 -22.93 -8.15
N SER A 261 0.89 -22.50 -9.12
CA SER A 261 0.44 -21.12 -9.20
C SER A 261 -0.77 -20.89 -8.29
N TYR A 262 -0.96 -19.63 -7.90
CA TYR A 262 -2.19 -19.16 -7.27
C TYR A 262 -3.41 -19.34 -8.18
#